data_AF-A0A9R1HEV2-F1
#
_entry.id   AF-A0A9R1HEV2-F1
#
_cell.length_a   1.000
_cell.length_b   1.000
_cell.length_c   1.000
_cell.angle_alpha   90.00
_cell.angle_beta   90.00
_cell.angle_gamma   90.00
#
_symmetry.space_group_name_H-M   'P 1'
#
loop_
_entity.id
_entity.type
_entity.pdbx_description
1 polymer ?
#
loop_
_entity_poly.entity_id
_entity_poly.type
_entity_poly.pdbx_seq_one_letter_code
_entity_poly.pdbx_strand_id
1 'polypeptide(L)'
;MIKGWLALHHVRLDEWIALDSVKDWWTQNATKQTSSRRPLISLMMLISWEIWKERNARVFRKTVVPVGVLVAKIKEECSLWSFAGAKYLSNIMPRV
;
A
#
# COMPACT_ATOMS: atom_id res chain seq x y z
N MET A 1 -11.82 -0.83 2.57
CA MET A 1 -10.36 -1.07 2.67
C MET A 1 -9.64 -0.58 1.41
N ILE A 2 -8.32 -0.30 1.48
CA ILE A 2 -7.50 0.34 0.42
C ILE A 2 -7.69 -0.31 -0.97
N LYS A 3 -7.70 -1.65 -1.05
CA LYS A 3 -7.94 -2.40 -2.30
C LYS A 3 -9.23 -1.97 -3.01
N GLY A 4 -10.33 -1.90 -2.27
CA GLY A 4 -11.64 -1.53 -2.82
C GLY A 4 -11.71 -0.04 -3.19
N TRP A 5 -10.97 0.80 -2.47
CA TRP A 5 -10.87 2.23 -2.78
C TRP A 5 -10.12 2.48 -4.11
N LEU A 6 -9.07 1.71 -4.41
CA LEU A 6 -8.27 1.83 -5.64
C LEU A 6 -8.79 0.96 -6.81
N ALA A 7 -9.97 0.36 -6.68
CA ALA A 7 -10.54 -0.56 -7.67
C ALA A 7 -9.58 -1.69 -8.11
N LEU A 8 -8.70 -2.15 -7.22
CA LEU A 8 -7.72 -3.21 -7.49
C LEU A 8 -8.39 -4.60 -7.40
N HIS A 9 -9.48 -4.80 -8.14
CA HIS A 9 -10.32 -6.01 -8.05
C HIS A 9 -9.57 -7.28 -8.47
N HIS A 10 -8.66 -7.16 -9.44
CA HIS A 10 -7.81 -8.24 -9.93
C HIS A 10 -6.69 -8.65 -8.96
N VAL A 11 -6.41 -7.85 -7.93
CA VAL A 11 -5.41 -8.19 -6.92
C VAL A 11 -6.03 -9.13 -5.89
N ARG A 12 -5.64 -10.40 -5.93
CA ARG A 12 -6.06 -11.43 -4.96
C ARG A 12 -5.19 -11.37 -3.71
N LEU A 13 -5.80 -11.06 -2.57
CA LEU A 13 -5.11 -10.95 -1.28
C LEU A 13 -5.03 -12.31 -0.57
N ASP A 14 -5.92 -13.22 -0.91
CA ASP A 14 -5.98 -14.61 -0.45
C ASP A 14 -4.74 -15.41 -0.88
N GLU A 15 -4.20 -15.13 -2.07
CA GLU A 15 -2.93 -15.72 -2.54
C GLU A 15 -1.75 -15.37 -1.62
N TRP A 16 -1.82 -14.24 -0.90
CA TRP A 16 -0.72 -13.76 -0.06
C TRP A 16 -0.63 -14.48 1.27
N ILE A 17 -1.74 -15.04 1.76
CA ILE A 17 -1.79 -15.77 3.04
C ILE A 17 -1.01 -17.09 2.92
N ALA A 18 -0.92 -17.64 1.71
CA ALA A 18 -0.21 -18.88 1.41
C ALA A 18 1.31 -18.70 1.23
N LEU A 19 1.86 -17.50 1.46
CA LEU A 19 3.28 -17.21 1.28
C LEU A 19 4.04 -17.31 2.61
N ASP A 20 5.18 -17.98 2.59
CA ASP A 20 5.95 -18.32 3.80
C ASP A 20 6.73 -17.13 4.38
N SER A 21 6.91 -16.04 3.61
CA SER A 21 7.62 -14.87 4.10
C SER A 21 7.22 -13.56 3.40
N VAL A 22 7.55 -12.44 4.05
CA VAL A 22 7.44 -11.09 3.45
C VAL A 22 8.30 -10.97 2.20
N LYS A 23 9.45 -11.68 2.14
CA LYS A 23 10.32 -11.71 0.96
C LYS A 23 9.63 -12.42 -0.21
N ASP A 24 8.95 -13.53 0.04
CA ASP A 24 8.22 -14.28 -1.00
C ASP A 24 7.02 -13.49 -1.49
N TRP A 25 6.29 -12.86 -0.56
CA TRP A 25 5.24 -11.89 -0.86
C TRP A 25 5.72 -10.74 -1.74
N TRP A 26 6.84 -10.11 -1.37
CA TRP A 26 7.42 -9.02 -2.14
C TRP A 26 7.82 -9.49 -3.55
N THR A 27 8.56 -10.60 -3.61
CA THR A 27 9.09 -11.15 -4.87
C THR A 27 7.96 -11.55 -5.81
N GLN A 28 6.92 -12.21 -5.31
CA GLN A 28 5.76 -12.59 -6.12
C GLN A 28 5.08 -11.37 -6.72
N ASN A 29 4.76 -10.34 -5.92
CA ASN A 29 4.07 -9.15 -6.41
C ASN A 29 4.96 -8.29 -7.32
N ALA A 30 6.27 -8.24 -7.07
CA ALA A 30 7.22 -7.48 -7.87
C ALA A 30 7.50 -8.12 -9.24
N THR A 31 7.37 -9.45 -9.35
CA THR A 31 7.64 -10.19 -10.60
C THR A 31 6.38 -10.46 -11.42
N LYS A 32 5.18 -10.48 -10.80
CA LYS A 32 3.90 -10.75 -11.50
C LYS A 32 3.70 -9.78 -12.67
N GLN A 33 3.63 -10.32 -13.89
CA GLN A 33 3.47 -9.54 -15.12
C GLN A 33 2.02 -9.06 -15.26
N THR A 34 1.68 -7.96 -14.60
CA THR A 34 0.34 -7.35 -14.64
C THR A 34 0.41 -5.89 -15.06
N SER A 35 -0.67 -5.37 -15.64
CA SER A 35 -0.81 -3.93 -15.94
C SER A 35 -0.68 -3.06 -14.68
N SER A 36 -0.99 -3.61 -13.51
CA SER A 36 -0.89 -2.92 -12.23
C SER A 36 0.43 -3.13 -11.47
N ARG A 37 1.40 -3.87 -12.03
CA ARG A 37 2.64 -4.25 -11.31
C ARG A 37 3.36 -3.05 -10.71
N ARG A 38 3.64 -2.04 -11.55
CA ARG A 38 4.34 -0.82 -11.11
C ARG A 38 3.54 -0.04 -10.05
N PRO A 39 2.24 0.26 -10.24
CA PRO A 39 1.44 0.88 -9.18
C PRO A 39 1.42 0.07 -7.88
N LEU A 40 1.31 -1.26 -7.98
CA LEU A 40 1.24 -2.13 -6.82
C LEU A 40 2.54 -2.10 -6.01
N ILE A 41 3.70 -2.13 -6.66
CA ILE A 41 5.00 -1.99 -5.99
C ILE A 41 5.10 -0.64 -5.28
N SER A 42 4.72 0.46 -5.94
CA SER A 42 4.71 1.79 -5.32
C SER A 42 3.76 1.86 -4.11
N LEU A 43 2.57 1.27 -4.22
CA LEU A 43 1.60 1.21 -3.12
C LEU A 43 2.11 0.35 -1.95
N MET A 44 2.72 -0.80 -2.23
CA MET A 44 3.31 -1.68 -1.23
C MET A 44 4.43 -0.98 -0.45
N MET A 45 5.29 -0.22 -1.14
CA MET A 45 6.32 0.61 -0.49
C MET A 45 5.69 1.64 0.44
N LEU A 46 4.68 2.36 -0.03
CA LEU A 46 4.02 3.39 0.77
C LEU A 46 3.34 2.79 2.01
N ILE A 47 2.60 1.71 1.85
CA ILE A 47 1.96 1.00 2.97
C ILE A 47 3.00 0.53 3.98
N SER A 48 4.09 -0.09 3.50
CA SER A 48 5.17 -0.56 4.37
C SER A 48 5.83 0.59 5.13
N TRP A 49 6.01 1.74 4.46
CA TRP A 49 6.54 2.96 5.06
C TRP A 49 5.63 3.53 6.17
N GLU A 50 4.32 3.65 5.94
CA GLU A 50 3.39 4.12 6.95
C GLU A 50 3.30 3.17 8.16
N ILE A 51 3.31 1.86 7.91
CA ILE A 51 3.34 0.85 8.99
C ILE A 51 4.63 0.99 9.81
N TRP A 52 5.77 1.15 9.14
CA TRP A 52 7.05 1.35 9.82
C TRP A 52 7.05 2.63 10.67
N LYS A 53 6.55 3.76 10.13
CA LYS A 53 6.40 5.02 10.88
C LYS A 53 5.51 4.84 12.11
N GLU A 54 4.39 4.14 11.99
CA GLU A 54 3.48 3.85 13.11
C GLU A 54 4.16 2.99 14.18
N ARG A 55 4.87 1.91 13.78
CA ARG A 55 5.62 1.07 14.73
C ARG A 55 6.68 1.87 15.48
N ASN A 56 7.40 2.76 14.80
CA ASN A 56 8.37 3.63 15.44
C ASN A 56 7.71 4.63 16.40
N ALA A 57 6.57 5.21 16.03
CA ALA A 57 5.84 6.10 16.91
C ALA A 57 5.40 5.39 18.21
N ARG A 58 4.97 4.12 18.11
CA ARG A 58 4.63 3.30 19.28
C ARG A 58 5.81 3.09 20.22
N VAL A 59 6.98 2.76 19.67
CA VAL A 59 8.18 2.47 20.48
C VAL A 59 8.78 3.75 21.07
N PHE A 60 9.00 4.77 20.24
CA PHE A 60 9.77 5.95 20.63
C PHE A 60 8.92 7.06 21.24
N ARG A 61 7.62 7.14 20.88
CA ARG A 61 6.72 8.21 21.34
C ARG A 61 5.59 7.70 22.23
N LYS A 62 5.46 6.38 22.41
CA LYS A 62 4.37 5.73 23.17
C LYS A 62 2.97 6.11 22.65
N THR A 63 2.86 6.48 21.38
CA THR A 63 1.59 6.84 20.74
C THR A 63 1.09 5.67 19.88
N VAL A 64 -0.21 5.39 19.92
CA VAL A 64 -0.85 4.34 19.12
C VAL A 64 -2.02 4.97 18.38
N VAL A 65 -2.13 4.74 17.08
CA VAL A 65 -3.34 5.12 16.33
C VAL A 65 -4.19 3.88 15.98
N PRO A 66 -5.52 4.01 15.94
CA PRO A 66 -6.40 2.98 15.43
C PRO A 66 -6.09 2.64 13.96
N VAL A 67 -6.34 1.40 13.55
CA VAL A 67 -6.11 0.95 12.16
C VAL A 67 -6.83 1.83 11.14
N GLY A 68 -8.04 2.30 11.46
CA GLY A 68 -8.80 3.21 10.58
C GLY A 68 -8.07 4.54 10.31
N VAL A 69 -7.40 5.09 11.32
CA VAL A 69 -6.62 6.34 11.20
C VAL A 69 -5.38 6.09 10.34
N LEU A 70 -4.68 4.97 10.54
CA LEU A 70 -3.55 4.59 9.68
C LEU A 70 -3.98 4.39 8.22
N VAL A 71 -5.11 3.74 7.99
CA VAL A 71 -5.67 3.57 6.63
C VAL A 71 -6.02 4.92 6.01
N ALA A 72 -6.63 5.84 6.75
CA ALA A 72 -6.93 7.18 6.26
C ALA A 72 -5.66 7.93 5.84
N LYS A 73 -4.61 7.87 6.67
CA LYS A 73 -3.31 8.46 6.37
C LYS A 73 -2.65 7.86 5.12
N ILE A 74 -2.72 6.54 4.93
CA ILE A 74 -2.21 5.90 3.71
C ILE A 74 -2.95 6.42 2.47
N LYS A 75 -4.27 6.61 2.55
CA LYS A 75 -5.05 7.17 1.42
C LYS A 75 -4.66 8.61 1.11
N GLU A 76 -4.46 9.41 2.15
CA GLU A 76 -4.00 10.79 2.04
C GLU A 76 -2.63 10.86 1.37
N GLU A 77 -1.66 10.07 1.85
CA GLU A 77 -0.32 9.97 1.27
C GLU A 77 -0.36 9.47 -0.19
N CYS A 78 -1.18 8.46 -0.52
CA CYS A 78 -1.40 8.04 -1.90
C CYS A 78 -1.87 9.20 -2.80
N SER A 79 -2.81 10.00 -2.29
CA SER A 79 -3.37 11.15 -3.01
C SER A 79 -2.32 12.24 -3.19
N LEU A 80 -1.55 12.53 -2.14
CA LEU A 80 -0.47 13.51 -2.16
C LEU A 80 0.64 13.11 -3.15
N TRP A 81 1.05 11.85 -3.14
CA TRP A 81 2.07 11.34 -4.07
C TRP A 81 1.59 11.40 -5.51
N SER A 82 0.33 11.03 -5.76
CA SER A 82 -0.28 11.18 -7.08
C SER A 82 -0.30 12.64 -7.52
N PHE A 83 -0.69 13.56 -6.64
CA PHE A 83 -0.70 15.00 -6.93
C PHE A 83 0.71 15.54 -7.20
N ALA A 84 1.72 15.03 -6.48
CA ALA A 84 3.13 15.35 -6.69
C ALA A 84 3.76 14.69 -7.94
N GLY A 85 2.98 13.97 -8.76
CA GLY A 85 3.43 13.42 -10.04
C GLY A 85 3.91 11.97 -10.00
N ALA A 86 3.58 11.19 -8.96
CA ALA A 86 3.86 9.75 -8.91
C ALA A 86 3.00 8.97 -9.94
N LYS A 87 3.40 9.03 -11.22
CA LYS A 87 2.66 8.54 -12.39
C LYS A 87 2.00 7.16 -12.21
N TYR A 88 2.71 6.20 -11.62
CA TYR A 88 2.16 4.85 -11.45
C TYR A 88 1.04 4.80 -10.41
N LEU A 89 1.15 5.54 -9.31
CA LEU A 89 0.08 5.65 -8.33
C LEU A 89 -1.10 6.42 -8.92
N SER A 90 -0.86 7.50 -9.67
CA SER A 90 -1.90 8.26 -10.35
C SER A 90 -2.78 7.40 -11.26
N ASN A 91 -2.20 6.40 -11.92
CA ASN A 91 -2.94 5.49 -12.81
C ASN A 91 -4.00 4.64 -12.10
N ILE A 92 -3.89 4.43 -10.79
CA ILE A 92 -4.80 3.60 -9.99
C ILE A 92 -5.64 4.44 -9.01
N MET A 93 -5.44 5.76 -8.98
CA MET A 93 -6.23 6.65 -8.15
C MET A 93 -7.65 6.78 -8.72
N PRO A 94 -8.69 6.83 -7.86
CA PRO A 94 -10.03 7.19 -8.31
C PRO A 94 -10.00 8.56 -9.00
N ARG A 95 -10.65 8.66 -10.15
CA ARG A 95 -10.87 9.96 -10.78
C ARG A 95 -11.87 10.74 -9.91
N VAL A 96 -11.47 11.95 -9.52
CA VAL A 96 -12.35 12.93 -8.87
C VAL A 96 -13.19 13.61 -9.94
#